data_AF-A0AAD0W7L6-F1
#
_entry.id   AF-A0AAD0W7L6-F1
#
_cell.length_a   1.000
_cell.length_b   1.000
_cell.length_c   1.000
_cell.angle_alpha   90.00
_cell.angle_beta   90.00
_cell.angle_gamma   90.00
#
_symmetry.space_group_name_H-M   'P 1'
#
loop_
_entity.id
_entity.type
_entity.pdbx_description
1 polymer ?
#
loop_
_entity_poly.entity_id
_entity_poly.type
_entity_poly.pdbx_seq_one_letter_code
_entity_poly.pdbx_strand_id
1 'polypeptide(L)'
;MKTLVLCAAAVLAGIPAAASAYSDEARLPFAGQPGELPLEVVLRFAKNRLGEDGQFEYRSLKVIQTSQPEAFDKASIALLREGLMDDSVKGTRQRFKLSRENDVWTIRAVKEDFSCWRGRKGWGVKLCP
;
A
#
# COMPACT_ATOMS: atom_id res chain seq x y z
N MET A 1 22.75 24.73 58.86
CA MET A 1 23.36 24.48 57.54
C MET A 1 23.22 23.01 57.19
N LYS A 2 22.31 22.65 56.28
CA LYS A 2 22.31 21.36 55.57
C LYS A 2 21.45 21.51 54.33
N THR A 3 22.14 21.67 53.22
CA THR A 3 21.61 21.76 51.86
C THR A 3 21.13 20.37 51.45
N LEU A 4 19.85 20.25 51.05
CA LEU A 4 19.31 19.04 50.43
C LEU A 4 18.99 19.38 48.99
N VAL A 5 19.87 18.92 48.10
CA VAL A 5 19.70 18.90 46.64
C VAL A 5 18.74 17.74 46.33
N LEU A 6 17.56 18.03 45.77
CA LEU A 6 16.71 17.00 45.16
C LEU A 6 17.03 16.93 43.66
N CYS A 7 17.63 15.81 43.26
CA CYS A 7 17.83 15.44 41.86
C CYS A 7 16.48 15.12 41.20
N ALA A 8 16.18 15.82 40.11
CA ALA A 8 15.09 15.51 39.20
C ALA A 8 15.42 14.23 38.41
N ALA A 9 14.66 13.16 38.64
CA ALA A 9 14.67 11.97 37.78
C ALA A 9 13.50 12.08 36.79
N ALA A 10 13.76 12.66 35.61
CA ALA A 10 12.82 12.60 34.49
C ALA A 10 12.86 11.19 33.89
N VAL A 11 11.84 10.39 34.19
CA VAL A 11 11.59 9.11 33.53
C VAL A 11 11.12 9.40 32.11
N LEU A 12 12.04 9.34 31.14
CA LEU A 12 11.71 9.26 29.73
C LEU A 12 11.07 7.88 29.49
N ALA A 13 9.74 7.82 29.58
CA ALA A 13 8.97 6.70 29.09
C ALA A 13 9.17 6.61 27.58
N GLY A 14 9.99 5.65 27.15
CA GLY A 14 10.19 5.33 25.75
C GLY A 14 8.86 4.98 25.10
N ILE A 15 8.43 5.80 24.15
CA ILE A 15 7.31 5.47 23.27
C ILE A 15 7.77 4.25 22.46
N PRO A 16 7.10 3.10 22.54
CA PRO A 16 7.41 2.01 21.62
C PRO A 16 7.09 2.52 20.21
N ALA A 17 8.12 2.58 19.37
CA ALA A 17 7.96 2.77 17.94
C ALA A 17 7.18 1.56 17.43
N ALA A 18 5.86 1.67 17.42
CA ALA A 18 5.01 0.76 16.67
C ALA A 18 5.54 0.83 15.23
N ALA A 19 6.13 -0.27 14.77
CA ALA A 19 6.44 -0.47 13.36
C ALA A 19 5.11 -0.43 12.62
N SER A 20 4.69 0.78 12.26
CA SER A 20 3.59 1.02 11.34
C SER A 20 4.05 0.41 10.03
N ALA A 21 3.60 -0.82 9.77
CA ALA A 21 3.49 -1.30 8.40
C ALA A 21 2.68 -0.21 7.68
N TYR A 22 3.36 0.54 6.82
CA TYR A 22 2.80 1.71 6.15
C TYR A 22 1.64 1.25 5.27
N SER A 23 0.45 1.23 5.88
CA SER A 23 -0.76 0.85 5.20
C SER A 23 -1.17 2.01 4.32
N ASP A 24 -1.20 1.77 3.01
CA ASP A 24 -1.71 2.74 2.03
C ASP A 24 -3.16 3.17 2.33
N GLU A 25 -3.88 2.46 3.22
CA GLU A 25 -5.23 2.81 3.66
C GLU A 25 -5.30 4.18 4.33
N ALA A 26 -4.23 4.64 4.99
CA ALA A 26 -4.19 5.97 5.62
C ALA A 26 -4.22 7.12 4.60
N ARG A 27 -3.96 6.83 3.31
CA ARG A 27 -3.98 7.81 2.22
C ARG A 27 -5.34 7.87 1.50
N LEU A 28 -6.37 7.24 2.07
CA LEU A 28 -7.70 7.15 1.49
C LEU A 28 -8.70 8.10 2.18
N PRO A 29 -9.74 8.58 1.47
CA PRO A 29 -9.97 8.39 0.04
C PRO A 29 -8.96 9.18 -0.81
N PHE A 30 -8.61 8.65 -1.98
CA PHE A 30 -7.70 9.33 -2.92
C PHE A 30 -8.43 9.67 -4.21
N ALA A 31 -8.66 10.96 -4.43
CA ALA A 31 -9.39 11.45 -5.58
C ALA A 31 -8.50 11.62 -6.83
N GLY A 32 -9.09 11.27 -7.96
CA GLY A 32 -8.65 11.61 -9.30
C GLY A 32 -8.79 13.10 -9.61
N GLN A 33 -8.39 13.46 -10.82
CA GLN A 33 -8.80 14.67 -11.51
C GLN A 33 -9.96 14.36 -12.48
N PRO A 34 -10.79 15.34 -12.84
CA PRO A 34 -11.79 15.17 -13.88
C PRO A 34 -11.16 14.63 -15.17
N GLY A 35 -11.75 13.57 -15.72
CA GLY A 35 -11.27 12.93 -16.95
C GLY A 35 -10.16 11.89 -16.77
N GLU A 36 -9.52 11.75 -15.60
CA GLU A 36 -8.60 10.64 -15.35
C GLU A 36 -9.33 9.30 -15.43
N LEU A 37 -8.71 8.30 -16.05
CA LEU A 37 -9.18 6.92 -16.03
C LEU A 37 -8.85 6.25 -14.69
N PRO A 38 -9.59 5.21 -14.27
CA PRO A 38 -9.33 4.48 -13.03
C PRO A 38 -7.86 4.04 -12.88
N LEU A 39 -7.26 3.58 -13.99
CA LEU A 39 -5.88 3.12 -14.00
C LEU A 39 -4.89 4.25 -13.76
N GLU A 40 -5.11 5.42 -14.34
CA GLU A 40 -4.23 6.59 -14.15
C GLU A 40 -4.23 7.02 -12.68
N VAL A 41 -5.40 7.07 -12.04
CA VAL A 41 -5.52 7.38 -10.61
C VAL A 41 -4.73 6.37 -9.77
N VAL A 42 -4.83 5.08 -10.08
CA VAL A 42 -4.11 4.02 -9.35
C VAL A 42 -2.60 4.11 -9.56
N LEU A 43 -2.12 4.33 -10.79
CA LEU A 43 -0.69 4.48 -11.05
C LEU A 43 -0.11 5.71 -10.35
N ARG A 44 -0.86 6.82 -10.30
CA ARG A 44 -0.48 8.02 -9.56
C ARG A 44 -0.44 7.77 -8.05
N PHE A 45 -1.43 7.08 -7.50
CA PHE A 45 -1.46 6.71 -6.08
C PHE A 45 -0.32 5.76 -5.67
N ALA A 46 0.05 4.84 -6.56
CA ALA A 46 1.03 3.79 -6.31
C ALA A 46 2.45 4.15 -6.78
N LYS A 47 2.68 5.36 -7.31
CA LYS A 47 3.93 5.79 -7.97
C LYS A 47 5.18 5.36 -7.21
N ASN A 48 5.27 5.68 -5.92
CA ASN A 48 6.45 5.39 -5.09
C ASN A 48 6.71 3.89 -4.86
N ARG A 49 5.73 3.02 -5.16
CA ARG A 49 5.88 1.55 -5.11
C ARG A 49 6.17 0.93 -6.48
N LEU A 50 6.14 1.73 -7.55
CA LEU A 50 6.43 1.28 -8.91
C LEU A 50 7.90 1.55 -9.29
N GLY A 51 8.62 2.29 -8.46
CA GLY A 51 10.02 2.62 -8.66
C GLY A 51 10.34 4.05 -8.24
N GLU A 52 11.63 4.36 -8.26
CA GLU A 52 12.20 5.68 -7.98
C GLU A 52 13.30 5.95 -9.01
N ASP A 53 13.33 7.17 -9.56
CA ASP A 53 14.32 7.60 -10.56
C ASP A 53 14.49 6.64 -11.76
N GLY A 54 13.39 6.02 -12.19
CA GLY A 54 13.37 5.09 -13.32
C GLY A 54 13.87 3.67 -12.97
N GLN A 55 14.22 3.42 -11.72
CA GLN A 55 14.65 2.12 -11.22
C GLN A 55 13.51 1.40 -10.49
N PHE A 56 13.46 0.08 -10.57
CA PHE A 56 12.44 -0.74 -9.92
C PHE A 56 12.97 -2.14 -9.59
N GLU A 57 12.47 -2.74 -8.51
CA GLU A 57 13.01 -3.97 -7.91
C GLU A 57 12.09 -5.19 -8.12
N TYR A 58 11.49 -5.28 -9.30
CA TYR A 58 10.64 -6.41 -9.69
C TYR A 58 10.91 -6.83 -11.13
N ARG A 59 10.80 -8.13 -11.41
CA ARG A 59 10.97 -8.66 -12.77
C ARG A 59 9.79 -8.32 -13.68
N SER A 60 8.57 -8.28 -13.15
CA SER A 60 7.38 -7.97 -13.95
C SER A 60 6.34 -7.19 -13.16
N LEU A 61 5.62 -6.31 -13.89
CA LEU A 61 4.43 -5.63 -13.43
C LEU A 61 3.25 -6.09 -14.30
N LYS A 62 2.18 -6.56 -13.66
CA LYS A 62 0.91 -6.85 -14.33
C LYS A 62 -0.19 -5.97 -13.75
N VAL A 63 -1.01 -5.43 -14.63
CA VAL A 63 -2.20 -4.66 -14.28
C VAL A 63 -3.41 -5.45 -14.70
N ILE A 64 -4.34 -5.68 -13.77
CA ILE A 64 -5.61 -6.33 -14.05
C ILE A 64 -6.71 -5.34 -13.69
N GLN A 65 -7.44 -4.84 -14.68
CA GLN A 65 -8.62 -4.02 -14.48
C GLN A 65 -9.87 -4.88 -14.66
N THR A 66 -10.82 -4.72 -13.74
CA THR A 66 -12.11 -5.42 -13.78
C THR A 66 -13.20 -4.41 -13.47
N SER A 67 -14.21 -4.35 -14.33
CA SER A 67 -15.50 -3.71 -14.06
C SER A 67 -16.54 -4.78 -13.77
N GLN A 68 -17.59 -4.41 -13.03
CA GLN A 68 -18.80 -5.23 -13.00
C GLN A 68 -19.64 -4.86 -14.22
N PRO A 69 -20.31 -5.83 -14.88
CA PRO A 69 -21.30 -5.52 -15.90
C PRO A 69 -22.29 -4.48 -15.38
N GLU A 70 -22.62 -3.49 -16.21
CA GLU A 70 -23.62 -2.44 -15.92
C GLU A 70 -23.27 -1.46 -14.78
N ALA A 71 -22.15 -1.66 -14.06
CA ALA A 71 -21.65 -0.73 -13.04
C ALA A 71 -20.38 -0.01 -13.53
N PHE A 72 -20.55 0.86 -14.53
CA PHE A 72 -19.46 1.64 -15.13
C PHE A 72 -18.91 2.75 -14.21
N ASP A 73 -19.57 2.99 -13.09
CA ASP A 73 -19.16 3.87 -12.00
C ASP A 73 -18.26 3.16 -10.97
N LYS A 74 -17.97 1.86 -11.16
CA LYS A 74 -17.13 1.06 -10.26
C LYS A 74 -16.02 0.37 -11.02
N ALA A 75 -14.83 0.39 -10.46
CA ALA A 75 -13.67 -0.30 -11.00
C ALA A 75 -12.89 -1.01 -9.90
N SER A 76 -12.32 -2.16 -10.25
CA SER A 76 -11.32 -2.84 -9.45
C SER A 76 -10.04 -2.92 -10.25
N ILE A 77 -8.92 -2.55 -9.64
CA ILE A 77 -7.60 -2.67 -10.27
C ILE A 77 -6.71 -3.49 -9.35
N ALA A 78 -5.99 -4.46 -9.91
CA ALA A 78 -4.92 -5.14 -9.21
C ALA A 78 -3.58 -4.83 -9.87
N LEU A 79 -2.62 -4.35 -9.08
CA LEU A 79 -1.21 -4.22 -9.46
C LEU A 79 -0.45 -5.41 -8.87
N LEU A 80 0.14 -6.24 -9.72
CA LEU A 80 0.94 -7.39 -9.33
C LEU A 80 2.40 -7.11 -9.70
N ARG A 81 3.28 -7.05 -8.70
CA ARG A 81 4.73 -7.02 -8.90
C ARG A 81 5.28 -8.41 -8.55
N GLU A 82 5.93 -9.06 -9.51
CA GLU A 82 6.44 -10.42 -9.36
C GLU A 82 7.95 -10.50 -9.61
N GLY A 83 8.61 -11.47 -8.97
CA GLY A 83 10.05 -11.62 -9.06
C GLY A 83 10.75 -10.45 -8.36
N LEU A 84 10.32 -10.19 -7.12
CA LEU A 84 11.00 -9.24 -6.23
C LEU A 84 12.39 -9.76 -5.89
N MET A 85 13.30 -8.86 -5.50
CA MET A 85 14.65 -9.21 -5.04
C MET A 85 14.67 -9.81 -3.62
N ASP A 86 13.54 -9.74 -2.91
CA ASP A 86 13.32 -10.32 -1.59
C ASP A 86 13.35 -11.87 -1.64
N ASP A 87 14.05 -12.49 -0.69
CA ASP A 87 14.26 -13.94 -0.62
C ASP A 87 13.12 -14.71 0.07
N SER A 88 12.23 -14.00 0.76
CA SER A 88 11.00 -14.52 1.37
C SER A 88 9.77 -14.26 0.48
N VAL A 89 9.68 -13.08 -0.14
CA VAL A 89 8.53 -12.61 -0.92
C VAL A 89 8.74 -12.80 -2.42
N LYS A 90 7.93 -13.67 -3.01
CA LYS A 90 7.92 -13.91 -4.46
C LYS A 90 7.24 -12.78 -5.25
N GLY A 91 6.21 -12.17 -4.67
CA GLY A 91 5.47 -11.09 -5.29
C GLY A 91 4.50 -10.39 -4.36
N THR A 92 4.16 -9.15 -4.70
CA THR A 92 3.17 -8.33 -3.99
C THR A 92 2.00 -8.03 -4.91
N ARG A 93 0.78 -8.06 -4.37
CA ARG A 93 -0.43 -7.67 -5.11
C ARG A 93 -1.22 -6.65 -4.32
N GLN A 94 -1.37 -5.47 -4.91
CA GLN A 94 -2.21 -4.39 -4.39
C GLN A 94 -3.53 -4.38 -5.15
N ARG A 95 -4.64 -4.45 -4.41
CA ARG A 95 -6.01 -4.48 -4.94
C ARG A 95 -6.74 -3.21 -4.56
N PHE A 96 -7.09 -2.43 -5.55
CA PHE A 96 -7.78 -1.15 -5.44
C PHE A 96 -9.26 -1.32 -5.77
N LYS A 97 -10.11 -0.64 -5.00
CA LYS A 97 -11.52 -0.45 -5.30
C LYS A 97 -11.77 1.03 -5.53
N LEU A 98 -12.40 1.35 -6.65
CA LEU A 98 -12.70 2.72 -7.05
C LEU A 98 -14.20 2.89 -7.29
N SER A 99 -14.71 4.07 -6.94
CA SER A 99 -16.01 4.58 -7.36
C SER A 99 -15.85 5.89 -8.12
N ARG A 100 -16.74 6.15 -9.07
CA ARG A 100 -16.83 7.41 -9.81
C ARG A 100 -18.00 8.23 -9.28
N GLU A 101 -17.73 9.43 -8.81
CA GLU A 101 -18.74 10.39 -8.33
C GLU A 101 -18.42 11.76 -8.94
N ASN A 102 -19.43 12.45 -9.48
CA ASN A 102 -19.26 13.76 -10.14
C ASN A 102 -18.11 13.77 -11.16
N ASP A 103 -18.06 12.73 -12.01
CA ASP A 103 -17.01 12.55 -13.03
C ASP A 103 -15.57 12.38 -12.52
N VAL A 104 -15.38 12.14 -11.23
CA VAL A 104 -14.09 11.89 -10.61
C VAL A 104 -14.01 10.47 -10.06
N TRP A 105 -13.00 9.73 -10.50
CA TRP A 105 -12.66 8.43 -9.92
C TRP A 105 -11.95 8.60 -8.58
N THR A 106 -12.39 7.86 -7.57
CA THR A 106 -11.81 7.92 -6.22
C THR A 106 -11.46 6.52 -5.75
N ILE A 107 -10.23 6.34 -5.26
CA ILE A 107 -9.82 5.10 -4.59
C ILE A 107 -10.47 5.08 -3.21
N ARG A 108 -11.30 4.07 -2.96
CA ARG A 108 -12.06 3.87 -1.72
C ARG A 108 -11.46 2.82 -0.81
N ALA A 109 -10.76 1.85 -1.38
CA ALA A 109 -10.05 0.83 -0.62
C ALA A 109 -8.81 0.38 -1.37
N VAL A 110 -7.79 0.04 -0.59
CA VAL A 110 -6.58 -0.64 -1.04
C VAL A 110 -6.32 -1.80 -0.11
N LYS A 111 -6.00 -2.97 -0.65
CA LYS A 111 -5.55 -4.13 0.11
C LYS A 111 -4.28 -4.66 -0.47
N GLU A 112 -3.34 -5.07 0.37
CA GLU A 112 -2.11 -5.71 -0.06
C GLU A 112 -2.08 -7.16 0.41
N ASP A 113 -1.64 -8.05 -0.47
CA ASP A 113 -1.30 -9.42 -0.13
C ASP A 113 -0.02 -9.87 -0.83
N PHE A 114 0.61 -10.89 -0.27
CA PHE A 114 1.94 -11.36 -0.65
C PHE A 114 1.88 -12.83 -1.05
N SER A 115 2.63 -13.15 -2.10
CA SER A 115 2.98 -14.52 -2.48
C SER A 115 4.40 -14.78 -2.00
N CYS A 116 4.62 -15.94 -1.36
CA CYS A 116 5.92 -16.28 -0.75
C CYS A 116 6.69 -17.28 -1.61
N TRP A 117 8.02 -17.23 -1.54
CA TRP A 117 8.88 -18.27 -2.10
C TRP A 117 8.73 -19.59 -1.35
N ARG A 118 8.65 -19.51 -0.01
CA ARG A 118 8.55 -20.64 0.92
C ARG A 118 7.29 -20.57 1.78
N GLY A 119 6.89 -21.70 2.33
CA GLY A 119 5.71 -21.80 3.19
C GLY A 119 4.41 -21.83 2.39
N ARG A 120 3.53 -20.85 2.63
CA ARG A 120 2.16 -20.86 2.09
C ARG A 120 2.14 -20.80 0.56
N LYS A 121 1.12 -21.43 -0.04
CA LYS A 121 0.83 -21.31 -1.47
C LYS A 121 -0.19 -20.20 -1.73
N GLY A 122 -0.02 -19.49 -2.84
CA GLY A 122 -0.90 -18.42 -3.26
C GLY A 122 -0.71 -17.11 -2.49
N TRP A 123 -1.68 -16.22 -2.63
CA TRP A 123 -1.68 -14.88 -2.05
C TRP A 123 -2.22 -14.88 -0.63
N GLY A 124 -1.56 -14.18 0.29
CA GLY A 124 -2.03 -14.03 1.67
C GLY A 124 -1.55 -12.75 2.34
N VAL A 125 -2.27 -12.32 3.37
CA VAL A 125 -1.98 -11.07 4.12
C VAL A 125 -0.96 -11.25 5.24
N LYS A 126 -0.65 -12.51 5.62
CA LYS A 126 0.38 -12.80 6.62
C LYS A 126 1.77 -12.49 6.04
N LEU A 127 2.74 -12.17 6.88
CA LEU A 127 4.13 -12.05 6.41
C LEU A 127 4.64 -13.36 5.83
N CYS A 128 5.58 -13.28 4.89
CA CYS A 128 6.29 -14.46 4.41
C CYS A 128 7.30 -14.92 5.48
N PRO A 129 7.49 -16.24 5.63
CA PRO A 129 8.43 -16.78 6.59
C PRO A 129 9.89 -16.57 6.16
#